data_AF-A0A077ZKC3-F1
#
_entry.id   AF-A0A077ZKC3-F1
#
_cell.length_a   1.000
_cell.length_b   1.000
_cell.length_c   1.000
_cell.angle_alpha   90.00
_cell.angle_beta   90.00
_cell.angle_gamma   90.00
#
_symmetry.space_group_name_H-M   'P 1'
#
loop_
_entity.id
_entity.type
_entity.pdbx_description
1 polymer ?
#
loop_
_entity_poly.entity_id
_entity_poly.type
_entity_poly.pdbx_seq_one_letter_code
_entity_poly.pdbx_strand_id
1 'polypeptide(L)'
;MAQFWKRWRTEYLVSLTGRNKWKASRAGPRVGDIVLVEEDIVKRQNWKLGRIEECQAGLDKVVRSVKVRTIDGVVTRPTRKLHLIEPAREVMDDVHRAGSVTSFAGMTSNVPASQV
;
A
#
# COMPACT_ATOMS: atom_id res chain seq x y z
N MET A 1 30.84 -38.98 1.78
CA MET A 1 29.66 -38.22 2.29
C MET A 1 30.01 -36.93 3.03
N ALA A 2 31.12 -36.82 3.75
CA ALA A 2 31.47 -35.61 4.53
C ALA A 2 31.54 -34.32 3.70
N GLN A 3 32.02 -34.39 2.44
CA GLN A 3 32.16 -33.21 1.59
C GLN A 3 30.83 -32.62 1.13
N PHE A 4 29.81 -33.45 0.88
CA PHE A 4 28.47 -33.00 0.51
C PHE A 4 27.86 -32.15 1.64
N TRP A 5 27.84 -32.67 2.87
CA TRP A 5 27.30 -31.95 4.02
C TRP A 5 28.10 -30.69 4.37
N LYS A 6 29.44 -30.70 4.15
CA LYS A 6 30.28 -29.50 4.32
C LYS A 6 29.91 -28.41 3.30
N ARG A 7 29.73 -28.74 2.02
CA ARG A 7 29.30 -27.76 1.01
C ARG A 7 27.87 -27.29 1.23
N TRP A 8 26.94 -28.22 1.47
CA TRP A 8 25.55 -27.90 1.74
C TRP A 8 25.41 -26.90 2.89
N ARG A 9 26.07 -27.14 4.04
CA ARG A 9 25.95 -26.19 5.16
C ARG A 9 26.55 -24.81 4.84
N THR A 10 27.64 -24.74 4.08
CA THR A 10 28.35 -23.46 3.85
C THR A 10 27.77 -22.66 2.70
N GLU A 11 27.21 -23.33 1.70
CA GLU A 11 26.71 -22.67 0.49
C GLU A 11 25.19 -22.50 0.56
N TYR A 12 24.45 -23.56 0.90
CA TYR A 12 23.00 -23.56 0.86
C TYR A 12 22.38 -22.80 2.04
N LEU A 13 22.87 -22.98 3.27
CA LEU A 13 22.32 -22.21 4.40
C LEU A 13 22.59 -20.71 4.24
N VAL A 14 23.75 -20.33 3.70
CA VAL A 14 24.07 -18.92 3.43
C VAL A 14 23.15 -18.36 2.36
N SER A 15 22.84 -19.10 1.29
CA SER A 15 21.90 -18.63 0.27
C SER A 15 20.49 -18.43 0.82
N LEU A 16 20.06 -19.25 1.79
CA LEU A 16 18.77 -19.09 2.49
C LEU A 16 18.75 -17.86 3.42
N THR A 17 19.90 -17.46 3.97
CA THR A 17 19.97 -16.23 4.81
C THR A 17 19.89 -14.94 4.00
N GLY A 18 19.88 -15.02 2.66
CA GLY A 18 19.65 -13.87 1.78
C GLY A 18 18.34 -13.19 2.13
N ARG A 19 18.40 -12.19 3.01
CA ARG A 19 17.22 -11.42 3.40
C ARG A 19 16.77 -10.64 2.19
N ASN A 20 15.65 -11.04 1.60
CA ASN A 20 14.92 -10.20 0.64
C ASN A 20 14.49 -8.92 1.37
N LYS A 21 15.38 -7.92 1.40
CA LYS A 21 15.09 -6.63 2.01
C LYS A 21 14.14 -5.91 1.08
N TRP A 22 12.87 -5.85 1.47
CA TRP A 22 11.77 -4.99 1.01
C TRP A 22 12.05 -4.20 -0.28
N LYS A 23 12.07 -4.87 -1.44
CA LYS A 23 12.24 -4.19 -2.74
C LYS A 23 10.95 -3.51 -3.22
N ALA A 24 9.79 -3.96 -2.73
CA ALA A 24 8.51 -3.38 -3.10
C ALA A 24 8.18 -2.23 -2.14
N SER A 25 8.13 -1.01 -2.67
CA SER A 25 7.37 0.08 -2.05
C SER A 25 5.91 -0.36 -2.02
N ARG A 26 5.49 -0.95 -0.91
CA ARG A 26 4.10 -1.38 -0.76
C ARG A 26 3.24 -0.12 -0.72
N ALA A 27 2.15 -0.10 -1.49
CA ALA A 27 1.19 0.98 -1.43
C ALA A 27 0.80 1.23 0.04
N GLY A 28 0.76 2.51 0.43
CA GLY A 28 0.36 2.89 1.79
C GLY A 28 -1.05 2.41 2.13
N PRO A 29 -1.43 2.45 3.41
CA PRO A 29 -2.77 2.07 3.84
C PRO A 29 -3.83 2.92 3.13
N ARG A 30 -4.91 2.28 2.69
CA ARG A 30 -6.04 2.94 2.03
C ARG A 30 -7.31 2.83 2.85
N VAL A 31 -8.20 3.80 2.66
CA VAL A 31 -9.55 3.74 3.23
C VAL A 31 -10.26 2.51 2.70
N GLY A 32 -10.89 1.76 3.60
CA GLY A 32 -11.56 0.51 3.28
C GLY A 32 -10.71 -0.75 3.42
N ASP A 33 -9.39 -0.63 3.60
CA ASP A 33 -8.53 -1.79 3.85
C ASP A 33 -8.94 -2.48 5.16
N ILE A 34 -8.92 -3.82 5.15
CA ILE A 34 -9.14 -4.65 6.32
C ILE A 34 -7.78 -5.03 6.91
N VAL A 35 -7.54 -4.63 8.16
CA VAL A 35 -6.25 -4.72 8.84
C VAL A 35 -6.38 -5.37 10.21
N LEU A 36 -5.37 -6.14 10.63
CA LEU A 36 -5.16 -6.46 12.03
C LEU A 36 -4.49 -5.29 12.74
N VAL A 37 -5.03 -4.95 13.90
CA VAL A 37 -4.53 -3.87 14.75
C VAL A 37 -3.68 -4.46 15.87
N GLU A 38 -2.39 -4.13 15.86
CA GLU A 38 -1.45 -4.53 16.89
C GLU A 38 -1.65 -3.70 18.18
N GLU A 39 -1.71 -4.41 19.31
CA GLU A 39 -1.83 -3.86 20.66
C GLU A 39 -0.70 -4.41 21.53
N ASP A 40 -0.04 -3.55 22.32
CA ASP A 40 1.24 -3.86 22.98
C ASP A 40 1.15 -5.01 24.01
N ILE A 41 0.01 -5.17 24.67
CA ILE A 41 -0.22 -6.17 25.72
C ILE A 41 -0.98 -7.40 25.23
N VAL A 42 -1.36 -7.44 23.96
CA VAL A 42 -2.23 -8.48 23.40
C VAL A 42 -1.42 -9.40 22.51
N LYS A 43 -1.56 -10.70 22.73
CA LYS A 43 -0.93 -11.72 21.88
C LYS A 43 -1.39 -11.58 20.43
N ARG A 44 -0.51 -11.86 19.47
CA ARG A 44 -0.76 -11.67 18.04
C ARG A 44 -2.05 -12.32 17.54
N GLN A 45 -2.40 -13.50 18.04
CA GLN A 45 -3.63 -14.19 17.65
C GLN A 45 -4.93 -13.51 18.15
N ASN A 46 -4.81 -12.63 19.14
CA ASN A 46 -5.91 -11.87 19.72
C ASN A 46 -5.95 -10.42 19.21
N TRP A 47 -5.09 -10.06 18.25
CA TRP A 47 -5.17 -8.76 17.61
C TRP A 47 -6.49 -8.60 16.88
N LYS A 48 -7.09 -7.43 17.03
CA LYS A 48 -8.44 -7.17 16.53
C LYS A 48 -8.39 -6.85 15.06
N LEU A 49 -9.38 -7.34 14.34
CA LEU A 49 -9.62 -6.93 12.97
C LEU A 49 -10.31 -5.57 12.98
N GLY A 50 -9.93 -4.71 12.05
CA GLY A 50 -10.57 -3.44 11.84
C GLY A 50 -10.54 -2.99 10.40
N ARG A 51 -11.45 -2.07 10.06
CA ARG A 51 -11.53 -1.44 8.75
C ARG A 51 -10.99 -0.02 8.85
N ILE A 52 -10.10 0.35 7.94
CA ILE A 52 -9.59 1.72 7.87
C ILE A 52 -10.71 2.66 7.44
N GLU A 53 -10.99 3.69 8.24
CA GLU A 53 -11.96 4.74 7.93
C GLU A 53 -11.29 5.98 7.34
N GLU A 54 -10.18 6.41 7.94
CA GLU A 54 -9.55 7.68 7.63
C GLU A 54 -8.02 7.52 7.70
N CYS A 55 -7.34 7.89 6.62
CA CYS A 55 -5.89 7.93 6.56
C CYS A 55 -5.40 9.36 6.84
N GLN A 56 -4.57 9.52 7.88
CA GLN A 56 -4.01 10.81 8.26
C GLN A 56 -2.62 10.96 7.63
N ALA A 57 -2.58 11.64 6.49
CA ALA A 57 -1.34 11.95 5.78
C ALA A 57 -0.63 13.17 6.39
N GLY A 58 0.70 13.11 6.49
CA GLY A 58 1.52 14.26 6.84
C GLY A 58 1.70 15.24 5.68
N LEU A 59 2.47 16.31 5.92
CA LEU A 59 2.83 17.32 4.91
C LEU A 59 3.54 16.70 3.69
N ASP A 60 4.31 15.64 3.92
CA ASP A 60 5.00 14.86 2.89
C ASP A 60 4.09 13.85 2.16
N LYS A 61 2.78 13.89 2.40
CA LYS A 61 1.77 12.97 1.85
C LYS A 61 1.95 11.51 2.28
N VAL A 62 2.75 11.25 3.32
CA VAL A 62 2.94 9.90 3.87
C VAL A 62 1.98 9.66 5.03
N VAL A 63 1.21 8.58 4.96
CA VAL A 63 0.27 8.17 6.01
C VAL A 63 1.01 7.48 7.15
N ARG A 64 1.11 8.15 8.29
CA ARG A 64 1.78 7.61 9.49
C ARG A 64 0.79 7.15 10.56
N SER A 65 -0.42 7.72 10.55
CA SER A 65 -1.49 7.42 11.49
C SER A 65 -2.79 7.21 10.73
N VAL A 66 -3.63 6.33 11.26
CA VAL A 66 -4.87 5.90 10.62
C VAL A 66 -5.92 5.70 11.70
N LYS A 67 -7.16 6.14 11.43
CA LYS A 67 -8.32 5.77 12.23
C LYS A 67 -8.92 4.47 11.71
N VAL A 68 -9.01 3.50 12.61
CA VAL A 68 -9.49 2.15 12.30
C VAL A 68 -10.72 1.87 13.13
N ARG A 69 -11.81 1.46 12.47
CA ARG A 69 -13.01 0.96 13.13
C ARG A 69 -12.80 -0.50 13.50
N THR A 70 -12.76 -0.77 14.79
CA THR A 70 -12.71 -2.11 15.38
C THR A 70 -14.05 -2.43 16.05
N ILE A 71 -14.21 -3.65 16.57
CA ILE A 71 -15.43 -4.08 17.27
C ILE A 71 -15.71 -3.22 18.50
N ASP A 72 -14.66 -2.81 19.24
CA ASP A 72 -14.81 -2.00 20.45
C ASP A 72 -14.99 -0.50 20.15
N GLY A 73 -14.84 -0.09 18.89
CA GLY A 73 -14.96 1.29 18.47
C GLY A 73 -13.83 1.75 17.56
N VAL A 74 -13.71 3.06 17.39
CA VAL A 74 -12.72 3.67 16.50
C VAL A 74 -11.46 3.99 17.29
N VAL A 75 -10.32 3.48 16.81
CA VAL A 75 -9.01 3.71 17.41
C VAL A 75 -8.05 4.31 16.39
N THR A 76 -7.28 5.32 16.83
CA THR A 76 -6.16 5.85 16.03
C THR A 76 -4.92 5.02 16.30
N ARG A 77 -4.29 4.54 15.23
CA ARG A 77 -3.08 3.70 15.31
C ARG A 77 -2.05 4.13 14.27
N PRO A 78 -0.75 4.03 14.59
CA PRO A 78 0.28 4.27 13.61
C PRO A 78 0.30 3.16 12.56
N THR A 79 0.63 3.49 11.31
CA THR A 79 0.68 2.55 10.17
C THR A 79 1.56 1.32 10.45
N ARG A 80 2.61 1.47 11.26
CA ARG A 80 3.52 0.36 11.63
C ARG A 80 2.85 -0.73 12.49
N LYS A 81 1.76 -0.38 13.19
CA LYS A 81 0.96 -1.31 14.02
C LYS A 81 -0.26 -1.87 13.26
N LEU A 82 -0.30 -1.69 11.94
CA LEU A 82 -1.38 -2.18 11.09
C LEU A 82 -0.83 -3.24 10.14
N HIS A 83 -1.50 -4.39 10.09
CA HIS A 83 -1.11 -5.51 9.25
C HIS A 83 -2.24 -5.79 8.25
N LEU A 84 -2.02 -5.49 6.98
CA LEU A 84 -3.03 -5.66 5.94
C LEU A 84 -3.41 -7.13 5.75
N ILE A 85 -4.71 -7.42 5.81
CA ILE A 85 -5.30 -8.73 5.57
C ILE A 85 -5.98 -8.77 4.20
N GLU A 86 -6.89 -7.83 3.94
CA GLU A 86 -7.59 -7.70 2.65
C GLU A 86 -7.49 -6.25 2.17
N PRO A 87 -7.03 -6.00 0.93
CA PRO A 87 -7.04 -4.66 0.37
C PRO A 87 -8.48 -4.21 0.09
N ALA A 88 -8.74 -2.91 0.20
CA ALA A 88 -9.99 -2.31 -0.24
C ALA A 88 -10.25 -2.67 -1.72
N ARG A 89 -11.46 -3.15 -2.01
CA ARG A 89 -11.91 -3.33 -3.39
C ARG A 89 -12.05 -1.94 -4.01
N GLU A 90 -11.48 -1.75 -5.19
CA GLU A 90 -11.80 -0.61 -6.03
C GLU A 90 -13.27 -0.76 -6.41
N VAL A 91 -14.15 -0.07 -5.67
CA VAL A 91 -15.51 0.15 -6.15
C VAL A 91 -15.31 1.07 -7.33
N MET A 92 -15.40 0.54 -8.55
CA MET A 92 -15.65 1.38 -9.72
C MET A 92 -16.88 2.20 -9.34
N ASP A 93 -16.69 3.51 -9.21
CA ASP A 93 -17.80 4.44 -8.98
C ASP A 93 -18.72 4.35 -10.20
N ASP A 94 -19.67 3.41 -10.19
CA ASP A 94 -20.81 3.39 -11.08
C ASP A 94 -21.79 4.50 -10.64
N VAL A 95 -21.30 5.75 -10.65
CA VAL A 95 -22.12 6.93 -10.38
C VAL A 95 -21.97 7.91 -11.54
N HIS A 96 -22.90 7.71 -12.47
CA HIS A 96 -23.43 8.70 -13.39
C HIS A 96 -22.49 9.24 -14.47
N ARG A 97 -22.58 8.56 -15.62
CA ARG A 97 -22.68 9.11 -16.97
C ARG A 97 -23.40 10.47 -17.02
N ALA A 98 -22.72 11.52 -16.61
CA ALA A 98 -22.87 12.88 -17.12
C ALA A 98 -21.51 13.20 -17.75
N GLY A 99 -21.23 12.77 -18.97
CA GLY A 99 -21.91 13.31 -20.13
C GLY A 99 -21.56 14.80 -20.28
N SER A 100 -20.30 15.14 -20.56
CA SER A 100 -19.97 16.33 -21.38
C SER A 100 -18.51 16.34 -21.84
N VAL A 101 -18.37 15.92 -23.09
CA VAL A 101 -17.49 16.46 -24.15
C VAL A 101 -16.00 16.63 -23.86
N THR A 102 -15.24 15.67 -24.38
CA THR A 102 -13.88 15.88 -24.84
C THR A 102 -13.86 17.07 -25.81
N SER A 103 -13.36 18.22 -25.35
CA SER A 103 -12.98 19.34 -26.22
C SER A 103 -11.77 18.92 -27.04
N PHE A 104 -12.03 18.43 -28.25
CA PHE A 104 -11.03 18.25 -29.29
C PHE A 104 -10.83 19.61 -29.97
N ALA A 105 -9.93 20.44 -29.45
CA ALA A 105 -9.48 21.64 -30.14
C ALA A 105 -8.05 21.38 -30.62
N GLY A 106 -7.98 20.91 -31.86
CA GLY A 106 -6.76 20.62 -32.58
C GLY A 106 -5.90 21.85 -32.84
N MET A 107 -4.62 21.53 -33.02
CA MET A 107 -3.52 22.32 -33.52
C MET A 107 -3.91 23.42 -34.53
N THR A 108 -3.46 24.64 -34.26
CA THR A 108 -3.05 25.57 -35.32
C THR A 108 -1.53 25.62 -35.32
N SER A 109 -0.90 25.01 -36.33
CA SER A 109 0.52 25.18 -36.64
C SER A 109 0.74 26.60 -37.14
N ASN A 110 1.50 27.42 -36.41
CA ASN A 110 1.97 28.69 -36.92
C ASN A 110 3.26 28.44 -37.71
N VAL A 111 3.15 28.42 -39.05
CA VAL A 111 4.30 28.31 -39.96
C VAL A 111 4.82 29.74 -40.21
N PRO A 112 6.08 30.07 -39.86
CA PRO A 112 6.63 31.39 -40.10
C PRO A 112 6.95 31.57 -41.59
N ALA A 113 6.55 32.73 -42.12
CA ALA A 113 6.81 33.16 -43.49
C ALA A 113 8.32 33.31 -43.74
N SER A 114 8.85 32.57 -44.71
CA SER A 114 10.16 32.85 -45.30
C SER A 114 10.07 34.17 -46.07
N GLN A 115 10.83 35.17 -45.62
CA GLN A 115 11.12 36.34 -46.45
C GLN A 115 12.02 35.94 -47.62
N VAL A 116 11.75 36.62 -48.72
CA VAL A 116 12.38 36.57 -50.07
C VAL A 116 13.90 36.57 -50.01
#